data_AF-A0A0V0GGJ6-F1
#
_entry.id   AF-A0A0V0GGJ6-F1
#
_cell.length_a   1.000
_cell.length_b   1.000
_cell.length_c   1.000
_cell.angle_alpha   90.00
_cell.angle_beta   90.00
_cell.angle_gamma   90.00
#
_symmetry.space_group_name_H-M   'P 1'
#
loop_
_entity.id
_entity.type
_entity.pdbx_description
1 polymer ?
#
loop_
_entity_poly.entity_id
_entity_poly.type
_entity_poly.pdbx_seq_one_letter_code
_entity_poly.pdbx_strand_id
1 'polypeptide(L)'
;MPIDVMFSEISPEPVAAASLGQVYQARLRSTGEVVAVKVQRPGVQSAISLDILILRYLSGLIKKAGKLNTDLQAVVDEWASSLFR
;
A
#
# COMPACT_ATOMS: atom_id res chain seq x y z
N MET A 1 -12.89 -16.64 4.33
CA MET A 1 -12.45 -17.95 4.89
C MET A 1 -11.56 -17.68 6.08
N PRO A 2 -11.67 -18.46 7.17
CA PRO A 2 -10.75 -18.35 8.30
C PRO A 2 -9.31 -18.68 7.87
N ILE A 3 -8.33 -17.97 8.42
CA ILE A 3 -6.92 -18.11 8.04
C ILE A 3 -6.34 -19.47 8.45
N ASP A 4 -6.83 -20.01 9.56
CA ASP A 4 -6.48 -21.32 10.13
C ASP A 4 -6.87 -22.50 9.24
N VAL A 5 -7.86 -22.32 8.36
CA VAL A 5 -8.26 -23.34 7.37
C VAL A 5 -7.29 -23.37 6.19
N MET A 6 -6.71 -22.23 5.81
CA MET A 6 -5.81 -22.10 4.64
C MET A 6 -4.36 -22.50 4.96
N PHE A 7 -3.86 -22.11 6.13
CA PHE A 7 -2.47 -22.30 6.51
C PHE A 7 -2.34 -23.29 7.66
N SER A 8 -1.37 -24.20 7.57
CA SER A 8 -1.00 -25.07 8.70
C SER A 8 -0.10 -24.36 9.70
N GLU A 9 0.72 -23.41 9.24
CA GLU A 9 1.68 -22.64 10.03
C GLU A 9 1.80 -21.22 9.45
N ILE A 10 1.98 -20.22 10.33
CA ILE A 10 2.34 -18.84 9.99
C ILE A 10 3.38 -18.37 11.00
N SER A 11 4.43 -17.68 10.54
CA SER A 11 5.46 -17.12 11.44
C SER A 11 4.85 -16.08 12.38
N PRO A 12 5.22 -16.06 13.68
CA PRO A 12 4.69 -15.07 14.61
C PRO A 12 5.22 -13.67 14.31
N GLU A 13 6.46 -13.59 13.82
CA GLU A 13 7.12 -12.35 13.44
C GLU A 13 7.22 -12.24 11.91
N PRO A 14 7.21 -11.01 11.37
CA PRO A 14 7.43 -10.79 9.96
C PRO A 14 8.88 -11.11 9.57
N VAL A 15 9.04 -11.76 8.42
CA VAL A 15 10.35 -12.09 7.84
C VAL A 15 10.94 -10.96 7.00
N ALA A 16 10.08 -10.03 6.53
CA ALA A 16 10.51 -8.85 5.79
C ALA A 16 9.51 -7.69 5.89
N ALA A 17 10.00 -6.47 5.70
CA ALA A 17 9.16 -5.32 5.43
C ALA A 17 8.68 -5.33 3.96
N ALA A 18 7.46 -4.87 3.71
CA ALA A 18 6.97 -4.55 2.38
C ALA A 18 6.54 -3.09 2.33
N SER A 19 6.54 -2.47 1.14
CA SER A 19 6.21 -1.04 0.95
C SER A 19 5.03 -0.56 1.82
N LEU A 20 3.84 -1.18 1.67
CA LEU A 20 2.62 -0.84 2.42
C LEU A 20 2.22 -1.90 3.44
N GLY A 21 3.15 -2.78 3.83
CA GLY A 21 2.83 -4.02 4.51
C GLY A 21 3.99 -4.66 5.24
N GLN A 22 3.77 -5.91 5.61
CA GLN A 22 4.75 -6.82 6.21
C GLN A 22 4.63 -8.18 5.53
N VAL A 23 5.71 -8.94 5.48
CA VAL A 23 5.73 -10.28 4.89
C VAL A 23 5.93 -11.29 5.99
N TYR A 24 5.09 -12.32 6.01
CA TYR A 24 5.16 -13.46 6.90
C TYR A 24 5.46 -14.72 6.10
N GLN A 25 6.15 -15.67 6.70
CA GLN A 25 6.29 -17.00 6.12
C GLN A 25 5.09 -17.85 6.55
N ALA A 26 4.48 -18.59 5.64
CA ALA A 26 3.40 -19.51 5.96
C ALA A 26 3.53 -20.82 5.20
N ARG A 27 2.78 -21.83 5.64
CA ARG A 27 2.67 -23.13 4.96
C ARG A 27 1.22 -23.41 4.57
N LEU A 28 0.97 -23.72 3.31
CA LEU A 28 -0.36 -24.07 2.83
C LEU A 28 -0.79 -25.44 3.38
N ARG A 29 -2.01 -25.52 3.91
CA ARG A 29 -2.55 -26.77 4.45
C ARG A 29 -2.88 -27.80 3.36
N SER A 30 -3.27 -27.33 2.17
CA SER A 30 -3.67 -28.18 1.04
C SER A 30 -2.50 -28.88 0.35
N THR A 31 -1.36 -28.20 0.22
CA THR A 31 -0.20 -28.69 -0.57
C THR A 31 1.06 -28.90 0.27
N GLY A 32 1.15 -28.30 1.45
CA GLY A 32 2.38 -28.28 2.27
C GLY A 32 3.43 -27.27 1.81
N GLU A 33 3.16 -26.51 0.75
CA GLU A 33 4.08 -25.53 0.17
C GLU A 33 4.34 -24.35 1.13
N VAL A 34 5.58 -23.89 1.14
CA VAL A 34 5.99 -22.68 1.87
C VAL A 34 5.75 -21.46 1.00
N VAL A 35 5.03 -20.48 1.53
CA VAL A 35 4.63 -19.27 0.82
C VAL A 35 4.96 -18.01 1.61
N ALA A 36 5.10 -16.90 0.90
CA ALA A 36 5.20 -15.57 1.48
C ALA A 36 3.82 -14.91 1.53
N VAL A 37 3.39 -14.50 2.72
CA VAL A 37 2.10 -13.83 2.95
C VAL A 37 2.38 -12.36 3.22
N LYS A 38 2.05 -11.50 2.25
CA LYS A 38 2.13 -10.04 2.41
C LYS A 38 0.84 -9.52 3.04
N VAL A 39 0.95 -9.01 4.26
CA VAL A 39 -0.15 -8.42 5.03
C VAL A 39 -0.06 -6.91 4.96
N GLN A 40 -1.16 -6.25 4.60
CA GLN A 40 -1.24 -4.79 4.58
C GLN A 40 -1.26 -4.24 6.02
N ARG A 41 -0.55 -3.13 6.27
CA ARG A 41 -0.58 -2.50 7.61
C ARG A 41 -1.98 -1.95 7.91
N PRO A 42 -2.45 -2.07 9.17
CA PRO A 42 -3.71 -1.44 9.58
C PRO A 42 -3.71 0.05 9.26
N GLY A 43 -4.81 0.54 8.67
CA GLY A 43 -4.99 1.98 8.39
C GLY A 43 -4.12 2.55 7.26
N VAL A 44 -3.35 1.74 6.52
CA VAL A 44 -2.47 2.26 5.47
C VAL A 44 -3.25 2.94 4.34
N GLN A 45 -4.44 2.45 4.01
CA GLN A 45 -5.27 3.04 2.96
C GLN A 45 -5.70 4.47 3.33
N SER A 46 -6.18 4.66 4.57
CA SER A 46 -6.56 5.99 5.07
C SER A 46 -5.37 6.94 5.15
N ALA A 47 -4.19 6.45 5.54
CA ALA A 47 -2.97 7.25 5.58
C ALA A 47 -2.57 7.73 4.17
N ILE A 48 -2.52 6.82 3.20
CA ILE A 48 -2.21 7.15 1.80
C ILE A 48 -3.24 8.13 1.22
N SER A 49 -4.53 7.92 1.48
CA SER A 49 -5.58 8.84 1.01
C SER A 49 -5.42 10.25 1.56
N LEU A 50 -5.04 10.40 2.83
CA LEU A 50 -4.75 11.71 3.43
C LEU A 50 -3.51 12.36 2.80
N ASP A 51 -2.45 11.59 2.57
CA ASP A 51 -1.23 12.09 1.94
C ASP A 51 -1.51 12.59 0.51
N ILE A 52 -2.30 11.86 -0.28
CA ILE A 52 -2.72 12.27 -1.62
C ILE A 52 -3.52 13.58 -1.57
N LEU A 53 -4.45 13.71 -0.61
CA LEU A 53 -5.22 14.94 -0.43
C LEU A 53 -4.32 16.14 -0.16
N ILE A 54 -3.33 15.98 0.73
CA ILE A 54 -2.36 17.02 1.07
C ILE A 54 -1.51 17.37 -0.16
N LEU A 55 -0.97 16.39 -0.86
CA LEU A 55 -0.16 16.60 -2.07
C LEU A 55 -0.95 17.31 -3.17
N ARG A 56 -2.23 16.96 -3.36
CA ARG A 56 -3.11 17.60 -4.35
C ARG A 56 -3.45 19.05 -3.99
N TYR A 57 -3.56 19.35 -2.69
CA TYR A 57 -3.73 20.72 -2.21
C TYR A 57 -2.47 21.55 -2.44
N LEU A 58 -1.31 21.03 -2.03
CA LEU A 58 -0.01 21.70 -2.19
C LEU A 58 0.33 21.93 -3.66
N SER A 59 0.06 20.98 -4.55
CA SER A 59 0.30 21.14 -5.98
C SER A 59 -0.53 22.27 -6.59
N GLY A 60 -1.76 22.46 -6.13
CA GLY A 60 -2.60 23.60 -6.49
C GLY A 60 -2.02 24.95 -6.04
N LEU A 61 -1.45 25.02 -4.83
CA LEU A 61 -0.78 26.22 -4.32
C LEU A 61 0.50 26.54 -5.11
N ILE A 62 1.33 25.54 -5.39
CA ILE A 62 2.58 25.68 -6.15
C ILE A 62 2.28 26.15 -7.57
N LYS A 63 1.26 25.58 -8.24
CA LYS A 63 0.84 26.00 -9.59
C LYS A 63 0.46 27.49 -9.62
N LYS A 64 -0.29 27.95 -8.61
CA LYS A 64 -0.68 29.37 -8.48
C LYS A 64 0.51 30.29 -8.20
N ALA A 65 1.42 29.88 -7.31
CA ALA A 65 2.56 30.70 -6.91
C ALA A 65 3.68 30.76 -7.97
N GLY A 66 3.97 29.64 -8.63
CA GLY A 66 5.08 29.49 -9.57
C GLY A 66 4.76 29.79 -11.04
N LYS A 67 3.51 30.10 -11.39
CA LYS A 67 3.03 30.26 -12.78
C LYS A 67 3.47 29.10 -13.69
N LEU A 68 3.42 27.88 -13.17
CA LEU A 68 3.79 26.69 -13.92
C LEU A 68 2.69 26.36 -14.93
N ASN A 69 3.07 26.09 -16.19
CA ASN A 69 2.15 25.61 -17.22
C ASN A 69 1.84 24.10 -17.09
N THR A 70 2.57 23.39 -16.23
CA THR A 70 2.37 21.96 -15.98
C THR A 70 1.18 21.74 -15.04
N ASP A 71 0.33 20.78 -15.38
CA ASP A 71 -0.78 20.40 -14.51
C ASP A 71 -0.33 19.45 -13.39
N LEU A 72 0.26 20.02 -12.34
CA LEU A 72 0.77 19.26 -11.19
C LEU A 72 -0.33 18.47 -10.46
N GLN A 73 -1.58 18.91 -10.52
CA GLN A 73 -2.69 18.16 -9.93
C GLN A 73 -2.95 16.86 -10.71
N ALA A 74 -2.92 16.92 -12.05
CA ALA A 74 -3.06 15.73 -12.89
C ALA A 74 -1.94 14.71 -12.65
N VAL A 75 -0.69 15.17 -12.45
CA VAL A 75 0.44 14.30 -12.10
C VAL A 75 0.22 13.59 -10.76
N VAL A 76 -0.26 14.32 -9.74
CA VAL A 76 -0.59 13.74 -8.43
C VAL A 76 -1.75 12.74 -8.56
N ASP A 77 -2.77 13.06 -9.34
CA ASP A 77 -3.95 12.20 -9.54
C ASP A 77 -3.57 10.90 -10.28
N GLU A 78 -2.70 10.96 -11.29
CA GLU A 78 -2.21 9.78 -12.00
C GLU A 78 -1.36 8.88 -11.09
N TRP A 79 -0.43 9.47 -10.34
CA TRP A 79 0.36 8.75 -9.34
C TRP A 79 -0.53 8.08 -8.28
N ALA A 80 -1.50 8.82 -7.74
CA ALA A 80 -2.46 8.32 -6.77
C ALA A 80 -3.25 7.12 -7.30
N SER A 81 -3.68 7.16 -8.57
CA SER A 81 -4.41 6.06 -9.20
C SER A 81 -3.57 4.77 -9.27
N SER A 82 -2.24 4.88 -9.40
CA SER A 82 -1.34 3.72 -9.45
C SER A 82 -1.21 2.99 -8.10
N LEU A 83 -1.46 3.67 -6.98
CA LEU A 83 -1.30 3.09 -5.63
C LEU A 83 -2.45 2.18 -5.21
N PHE A 84 -3.60 2.29 -5.89
CA PHE A 84 -4.82 1.53 -5.60
C PHE A 84 -5.22 0.56 -6.72
N ARG A 85 -4.37 0.40 -7.74
CA ARG A 85 -4.54 -0.62 -8.79
C ARG A 85 -4.08 -1.99 -8.33
#